data_AF-A0A955K259-F1
#
_entry.id   AF-A0A955K259-F1
#
_cell.length_a   1.000
_cell.length_b   1.000
_cell.length_c   1.000
_cell.angle_alpha   90.00
_cell.angle_beta   90.00
_cell.angle_gamma   90.00
#
_symmetry.space_group_name_H-M   'P 1'
#
loop_
_entity.id
_entity.type
_entity.pdbx_description
1 polymer ?
#
loop_
_entity_poly.entity_id
_entity_poly.type
_entity_poly.pdbx_seq_one_letter_code
_entity_poly.pdbx_strand_id
1 'polypeptide(L)'
;MTDQNNPEVARNIEHRPMNYFGESTGVPLDIDQPGDLKLDESAAEFGPIIADLSDDEKNISNIDSPHKQLSSKELEIQRINIMSDVISYYGKDKRVLSALERYRNGPTPKKDISKGTIDRYFQEISQYDLLTKDDEYELFTIFNNGINKYIDGGVKPLDSLDVEIEDSLVDSVIAQQKIFSSNTRLVVSIAKGYTQQMPIEDLISGGNLGLDRAIKKFDAEKGFKFSTYASIWIKQSITRSIQDQSRMIRLPTHIHDEIRVVIGAKRELEKESMRDATISEISQLIDIPEARISELLILDSHHLSTDSTINNRNASGVYDDGSPLSDVLDADNRFQTVKTVEDEALQVVSIDEILGLLEDYLNYQELDVITRRFGLNGGEPETLEKISENYDLTRERIRQIEQRALERLSRNPDLKNLVNLTA
;
A
#
# COMPACT_ATOMS: atom_id res chain seq x y z
N MET A 1 -30.70 59.16 31.97
CA MET A 1 -31.03 58.95 33.39
C MET A 1 -31.69 57.58 33.44
N THR A 2 -31.13 56.50 33.96
CA THR A 2 -30.06 56.28 34.94
C THR A 2 -29.62 54.81 34.85
N ASP A 3 -28.36 54.57 35.24
CA ASP A 3 -27.62 53.34 35.58
C ASP A 3 -28.40 52.10 36.03
N GLN A 4 -28.02 50.90 35.57
CA GLN A 4 -26.94 50.00 36.08
C GLN A 4 -27.22 49.33 37.45
N ASN A 5 -26.77 48.07 37.51
CA ASN A 5 -26.53 47.14 38.63
C ASN A 5 -27.64 46.11 38.92
N ASN A 6 -27.52 44.83 38.52
CA ASN A 6 -26.59 43.71 38.85
C ASN A 6 -27.41 42.61 39.58
N PRO A 7 -26.90 41.39 39.83
CA PRO A 7 -27.24 40.17 39.10
C PRO A 7 -27.91 39.13 40.01
N GLU A 8 -28.75 38.23 39.49
CA GLU A 8 -28.92 36.90 40.11
C GLU A 8 -29.79 36.00 39.22
N VAL A 9 -29.52 34.70 39.30
CA VAL A 9 -30.29 33.58 38.75
C VAL A 9 -29.99 33.19 37.29
N ALA A 10 -28.81 32.59 37.08
CA ALA A 10 -28.65 31.53 36.08
C ALA A 10 -28.51 30.19 36.83
N ARG A 11 -29.61 29.41 36.86
CA ARG A 11 -29.63 28.02 37.32
C ARG A 11 -29.50 27.08 36.11
N ASN A 12 -28.53 26.19 36.21
CA ASN A 12 -28.51 24.79 35.79
C ASN A 12 -29.05 24.42 34.40
N ILE A 13 -28.13 24.19 33.46
CA ILE A 13 -28.15 22.98 32.63
C ILE A 13 -26.74 22.40 32.63
N GLU A 14 -26.58 21.31 33.36
CA GLU A 14 -25.36 20.49 33.43
C GLU A 14 -25.14 19.78 32.08
N HIS A 15 -23.97 19.97 31.47
CA HIS A 15 -23.41 19.02 30.51
C HIS A 15 -22.32 18.24 31.21
N ARG A 16 -22.61 16.95 31.46
CA ARG A 16 -21.64 15.94 31.91
C ARG A 16 -20.75 15.52 30.73
N PRO A 17 -19.43 15.63 30.81
CA PRO A 17 -18.54 14.71 30.11
C PRO A 17 -18.41 13.41 30.93
N MET A 18 -18.59 12.28 30.24
CA MET A 18 -18.53 10.93 30.79
C MET A 18 -17.07 10.53 31.02
N ASN A 19 -16.56 10.77 32.23
CA ASN A 19 -15.30 10.22 32.70
C ASN A 19 -15.46 8.71 32.98
N TYR A 20 -14.77 7.88 32.20
CA TYR A 20 -14.36 6.54 32.61
C TYR A 20 -12.88 6.41 32.36
N PHE A 21 -12.07 6.52 33.40
CA PHE A 21 -11.09 5.51 33.83
C PHE A 21 -10.39 6.04 35.09
N GLY A 22 -10.36 5.20 36.11
CA GLY A 22 -10.02 5.54 37.49
C GLY A 22 -8.56 5.97 37.69
N GLU A 23 -8.42 6.87 38.64
CA GLU A 23 -7.17 7.31 39.24
C GLU A 23 -6.35 6.14 39.78
N SER A 24 -5.07 6.10 39.42
CA SER A 24 -4.03 5.38 40.14
C SER A 24 -2.72 6.17 40.03
N THR A 25 -2.55 7.08 40.99
CA THR A 25 -1.29 7.64 41.52
C THR A 25 -0.25 8.13 40.50
N GLY A 26 -0.14 9.45 40.42
CA GLY A 26 0.72 10.15 39.47
C GLY A 26 2.23 10.03 39.70
N VAL A 27 2.93 10.07 38.58
CA VAL A 27 4.13 10.88 38.38
C VAL A 27 3.83 11.72 37.13
N PRO A 28 3.86 13.06 37.19
CA PRO A 28 3.67 13.88 36.00
C PRO A 28 4.93 13.76 35.14
N LEU A 29 4.83 13.08 34.00
CA LEU A 29 5.80 13.22 32.93
C LEU A 29 5.21 14.27 32.00
N ASP A 30 5.85 15.46 31.99
CA ASP A 30 5.59 16.50 31.00
C ASP A 30 5.81 15.91 29.61
N ILE A 31 4.71 15.73 28.88
CA ILE A 31 4.72 15.33 27.47
C ILE A 31 4.63 16.64 26.67
N ASP A 32 5.78 17.24 26.39
CA ASP A 32 5.87 18.18 25.28
C ASP A 32 5.83 17.42 23.94
N GLN A 33 5.24 18.09 22.96
CA GLN A 33 5.00 17.69 21.57
C GLN A 33 6.25 17.13 20.84
N PRO A 34 6.11 16.43 19.69
CA PRO A 34 7.20 15.69 19.08
C PRO A 34 8.18 16.65 18.41
N GLY A 35 9.12 17.16 19.20
CA GLY A 35 10.28 17.92 18.79
C GLY A 35 11.46 17.40 19.60
N ASP A 36 12.47 16.90 18.90
CA ASP A 36 13.81 16.68 19.41
C ASP A 36 13.93 15.80 20.68
N LEU A 37 13.68 14.50 20.53
CA LEU A 37 14.59 13.56 21.19
C LEU A 37 15.96 13.78 20.54
N LYS A 38 16.78 14.64 21.15
CA LYS A 38 18.22 14.63 20.94
C LYS A 38 18.70 13.21 21.20
N LEU A 39 18.87 12.46 20.12
CA LEU A 39 19.68 11.25 20.14
C LEU A 39 21.04 11.69 20.66
N ASP A 40 21.47 11.09 21.77
CA ASP A 40 22.82 11.25 22.27
C ASP A 40 23.80 11.21 21.10
N GLU A 41 24.73 12.17 21.06
CA GLU A 41 25.77 12.36 20.02
C GLU A 41 26.64 11.11 19.77
N SER A 42 26.41 10.02 20.50
CA SER A 42 26.87 8.66 20.18
C SER A 42 26.39 8.12 18.83
N ALA A 43 25.33 8.68 18.22
CA ALA A 43 24.82 8.27 16.90
C ALA A 43 25.88 8.33 15.78
N ALA A 44 26.92 9.16 15.93
CA ALA A 44 28.01 9.31 14.96
C ALA A 44 28.93 8.08 14.86
N GLU A 45 29.00 7.23 15.89
CA GLU A 45 29.80 5.99 15.86
C GLU A 45 29.08 4.81 15.17
N PHE A 46 27.80 4.96 14.81
CA PHE A 46 26.98 3.89 14.22
C PHE A 46 26.82 4.00 12.68
N GLY A 47 27.55 4.94 12.05
CA GLY A 47 27.59 5.13 10.59
C GLY A 47 27.73 3.84 9.75
N PRO A 48 28.58 2.86 10.11
CA PRO A 48 28.70 1.63 9.33
C PRO A 48 27.53 0.63 9.52
N ILE A 49 26.77 0.71 10.63
CA ILE A 49 25.58 -0.13 10.86
C ILE A 49 24.37 0.39 10.07
N ILE A 50 24.33 1.70 9.80
CA ILE A 50 23.24 2.34 9.03
C ILE A 50 23.38 2.06 7.53
N ALA A 51 24.60 1.89 7.00
CA ALA A 51 24.85 1.62 5.57
C ALA A 51 24.36 0.22 5.11
N ASP A 52 24.27 -0.76 6.02
CA ASP A 52 23.79 -2.11 5.69
C ASP A 52 22.25 -2.18 5.58
N LEU A 53 21.53 -1.10 5.93
CA LEU A 53 20.06 -1.07 6.00
C LEU A 53 19.38 -0.83 4.64
N SER A 54 20.11 -0.43 3.59
CA SER A 54 19.55 -0.09 2.26
C SER A 54 19.69 -1.17 1.19
N ASP A 55 20.60 -2.14 1.37
CA ASP A 55 21.07 -3.01 0.28
C ASP A 55 20.50 -4.43 0.30
N ASP A 56 19.67 -4.76 1.30
CA ASP A 56 19.22 -6.13 1.56
C ASP A 56 18.17 -6.67 0.55
N GLU A 57 17.72 -5.88 -0.44
CA GLU A 57 16.61 -6.30 -1.33
C GLU A 57 16.88 -6.26 -2.84
N LYS A 58 18.08 -5.89 -3.30
CA LYS A 58 18.30 -5.62 -4.74
C LYS A 58 18.93 -6.74 -5.58
N ASN A 59 19.09 -7.97 -5.09
CA ASN A 59 19.58 -9.05 -5.95
C ASN A 59 18.90 -10.39 -5.67
N ILE A 60 17.74 -10.61 -6.31
CA ILE A 60 17.16 -11.94 -6.51
C ILE A 60 16.89 -12.11 -8.01
N SER A 61 17.92 -12.50 -8.76
CA SER A 61 17.75 -13.35 -9.95
C SER A 61 19.13 -13.84 -10.43
N ASN A 62 19.16 -15.10 -10.86
CA ASN A 62 20.30 -15.91 -11.32
C ASN A 62 21.18 -16.55 -10.24
N ILE A 63 20.76 -17.73 -9.79
CA ILE A 63 21.66 -18.71 -9.16
C ILE A 63 21.55 -19.99 -9.98
N ASP A 64 22.56 -20.25 -10.81
CA ASP A 64 22.88 -21.58 -11.31
C ASP A 64 24.39 -21.66 -11.59
N SER A 65 25.19 -22.06 -10.59
CA SER A 65 26.56 -22.58 -10.77
C SER A 65 27.13 -23.16 -9.45
N PRO A 66 27.82 -24.33 -9.44
CA PRO A 66 27.96 -25.15 -8.22
C PRO A 66 29.22 -24.92 -7.36
N HIS A 67 30.10 -23.96 -7.65
CA HIS A 67 31.33 -23.76 -6.84
C HIS A 67 31.71 -22.28 -6.73
N LYS A 68 31.00 -21.53 -5.89
CA LYS A 68 31.44 -20.21 -5.42
C LYS A 68 31.51 -20.24 -3.89
N GLN A 69 32.67 -19.91 -3.32
CA GLN A 69 32.76 -19.64 -1.89
C GLN A 69 31.80 -18.48 -1.58
N LEU A 70 30.87 -18.73 -0.67
CA LEU A 70 29.85 -17.76 -0.31
C LEU A 70 30.49 -16.52 0.30
N SER A 71 30.06 -15.33 -0.13
CA SER A 71 30.42 -14.06 0.48
C SER A 71 29.94 -14.02 1.94
N SER A 72 30.61 -13.24 2.80
CA SER A 72 30.19 -13.05 4.20
C SER A 72 28.71 -12.67 4.33
N LYS A 73 28.20 -11.86 3.39
CA LYS A 73 26.78 -11.47 3.32
C LYS A 73 25.86 -12.62 2.92
N GLU A 74 26.31 -13.50 2.01
CA GLU A 74 25.54 -14.67 1.59
C GLU A 74 25.42 -15.71 2.72
N LEU A 75 26.48 -15.87 3.53
CA LEU A 75 26.46 -16.73 4.73
C LEU A 75 25.50 -16.22 5.80
N GLU A 76 25.44 -14.89 6.01
CA GLU A 76 24.49 -14.29 6.95
C GLU A 76 23.03 -14.53 6.51
N ILE A 77 22.74 -14.33 5.23
CA ILE A 77 21.40 -14.58 4.66
C ILE A 77 21.02 -16.06 4.82
N GLN A 78 21.93 -16.98 4.52
CA GLN A 78 21.70 -18.41 4.73
C GLN A 78 21.41 -18.73 6.19
N ARG A 79 22.17 -18.16 7.13
CA ARG A 79 21.94 -18.33 8.57
C ARG A 79 20.54 -17.86 8.97
N ILE A 80 20.12 -16.69 8.51
CA ILE A 80 18.78 -16.12 8.79
C ILE A 80 17.66 -17.01 8.23
N ASN A 81 17.84 -17.57 7.04
CA ASN A 81 16.88 -18.49 6.43
C ASN A 81 16.76 -19.78 7.25
N ILE A 82 17.90 -20.38 7.64
CA ILE A 82 17.94 -21.56 8.51
C ILE A 82 17.20 -21.30 9.83
N MET A 83 17.46 -20.16 10.47
CA MET A 83 16.78 -19.78 11.71
C MET A 83 15.27 -19.71 11.49
N SER A 84 14.83 -19.12 10.38
CA SER A 84 13.41 -18.99 10.03
C SER A 84 12.74 -20.35 9.81
N ASP A 85 13.43 -21.28 9.14
CA ASP A 85 12.93 -22.65 8.91
C ASP A 85 12.81 -23.44 10.21
N VAL A 86 13.83 -23.37 11.08
CA VAL A 86 13.84 -24.00 12.40
C VAL A 86 12.68 -23.49 13.26
N ILE A 87 12.47 -22.17 13.31
CA ILE A 87 11.37 -21.56 14.07
C ILE A 87 10.01 -21.97 13.49
N SER A 88 9.87 -22.00 12.17
CA SER A 88 8.63 -22.44 11.51
C SER A 88 8.29 -23.89 11.86
N TYR A 89 9.30 -24.77 11.89
CA TYR A 89 9.15 -26.19 12.16
C TYR A 89 8.86 -26.49 13.64
N TYR A 90 9.71 -26.00 14.56
CA TYR A 90 9.61 -26.31 15.99
C TYR A 90 8.72 -25.33 16.78
N GLY A 91 8.29 -24.20 16.20
CA GLY A 91 7.52 -23.18 16.92
C GLY A 91 6.19 -23.68 17.51
N LYS A 92 5.62 -24.77 16.96
CA LYS A 92 4.40 -25.42 17.46
C LYS A 92 4.66 -26.70 18.25
N ASP A 93 5.92 -27.04 18.51
CA ASP A 93 6.27 -28.19 19.32
C ASP A 93 5.70 -28.02 20.73
N LYS A 94 5.15 -29.12 21.28
CA LYS A 94 4.63 -29.17 22.65
C LYS A 94 5.67 -28.75 23.68
N ARG A 95 6.95 -29.07 23.45
CA ARG A 95 8.06 -28.66 24.31
C ARG A 95 8.14 -27.14 24.39
N VAL A 96 8.14 -26.47 23.23
CA VAL A 96 8.20 -25.00 23.12
C VAL A 96 6.99 -24.34 23.79
N LEU A 97 5.79 -24.81 23.45
CA LEU A 97 4.55 -24.26 24.03
C LEU A 97 4.51 -24.41 25.55
N SER A 98 4.91 -25.57 26.07
CA SER A 98 4.95 -25.81 27.52
C SER A 98 5.99 -24.95 28.25
N ALA A 99 7.13 -24.67 27.61
CA ALA A 99 8.16 -23.81 28.18
C ALA A 99 7.70 -22.35 28.22
N LEU A 100 6.99 -21.88 27.19
CA LEU A 100 6.45 -20.53 27.13
C LEU A 100 5.31 -20.32 28.13
N GLU A 101 4.44 -21.32 28.31
CA GLU A 101 3.39 -21.28 29.34
C GLU A 101 3.97 -21.16 30.75
N ARG A 102 5.09 -21.84 31.04
CA ARG A 102 5.80 -21.73 32.33
C ARG A 102 6.50 -20.39 32.51
N TYR A 103 6.94 -19.78 31.42
CA TYR A 103 7.60 -18.46 31.44
C TYR A 103 6.62 -17.31 31.65
N ARG A 104 5.33 -17.55 31.41
CA ARG A 104 4.27 -16.56 31.57
C ARG A 104 3.88 -16.42 33.05
N ASN A 105 3.96 -15.21 33.59
CA ASN A 105 3.68 -14.92 35.00
C ASN A 105 2.19 -14.71 35.32
N GLY A 106 1.32 -14.70 34.30
CA GLY A 106 -0.11 -14.44 34.42
C GLY A 106 -0.99 -15.65 34.08
N PRO A 107 -2.25 -15.67 34.59
CA PRO A 107 -3.23 -16.67 34.18
C PRO A 107 -3.51 -16.56 32.68
N THR A 108 -3.80 -17.69 32.03
CA THR A 108 -4.23 -17.70 30.62
C THR A 108 -5.35 -16.67 30.43
N PRO A 109 -5.21 -15.68 29.53
CA PRO A 109 -6.26 -14.70 29.32
C PRO A 109 -7.54 -15.43 28.90
N LYS A 110 -8.62 -15.25 29.68
CA LYS A 110 -9.92 -15.79 29.31
C LYS A 110 -10.37 -15.11 28.01
N LYS A 111 -11.03 -15.85 27.12
CA LYS A 111 -11.68 -15.29 25.92
C LYS A 111 -12.90 -14.48 26.35
N ASP A 112 -12.68 -13.33 26.97
CA ASP A 112 -13.73 -12.36 27.28
C ASP A 112 -14.01 -11.58 26.00
N ILE A 113 -15.12 -11.89 25.33
CA ILE A 113 -15.55 -11.27 24.07
C ILE A 113 -15.85 -9.77 24.24
N SER A 114 -16.03 -9.30 25.47
CA SER A 114 -16.33 -7.91 25.81
C SER A 114 -15.13 -6.96 25.75
N LYS A 115 -13.89 -7.46 25.73
CA LYS A 115 -12.68 -6.62 25.61
C LYS A 115 -12.27 -6.49 24.16
N GLY A 116 -11.81 -5.29 23.76
CA GLY A 116 -11.29 -5.05 22.42
C GLY A 116 -10.10 -5.95 22.09
N THR A 117 -9.88 -6.24 20.80
CA THR A 117 -8.77 -7.09 20.32
C THR A 117 -7.41 -6.58 20.81
N ILE A 118 -7.22 -5.27 20.83
CA ILE A 118 -5.99 -4.60 21.31
C ILE A 118 -5.80 -4.80 22.81
N ASP A 119 -6.86 -4.63 23.61
CA ASP A 119 -6.78 -4.77 25.07
C ASP A 119 -6.36 -6.18 25.49
N ARG A 120 -6.82 -7.18 24.75
CA ARG A 120 -6.40 -8.58 24.93
C ARG A 120 -4.92 -8.74 24.62
N TYR A 121 -4.45 -8.17 23.52
CA TYR A 121 -3.03 -8.20 23.15
C TYR A 121 -2.15 -7.53 24.23
N PHE A 122 -2.55 -6.35 24.74
CA PHE A 122 -1.84 -5.68 25.82
C PHE A 122 -1.83 -6.47 27.13
N GLN A 123 -2.90 -7.19 27.42
CA GLN A 123 -2.94 -8.12 28.56
C GLN A 123 -2.04 -9.33 28.38
N GLU A 124 -1.80 -9.79 27.15
CA GLU A 124 -0.93 -10.94 26.88
C GLU A 124 0.56 -10.55 27.01
N ILE A 125 0.97 -9.46 26.36
CA ILE A 125 2.36 -8.99 26.40
C ILE A 125 2.79 -8.48 27.79
N SER A 126 1.83 -8.14 28.66
CA SER A 126 2.11 -7.70 30.03
C SER A 126 2.42 -8.86 30.99
N GLN A 127 2.24 -10.11 30.55
CA GLN A 127 2.46 -11.30 31.38
C GLN A 127 3.89 -11.83 31.35
N TYR A 128 4.75 -11.27 30.50
CA TYR A 128 6.16 -11.63 30.39
C TYR A 128 7.03 -10.57 31.05
N ASP A 129 8.02 -10.99 31.84
CA ASP A 129 8.94 -10.06 32.51
C ASP A 129 9.92 -9.43 31.52
N LEU A 130 10.40 -8.24 31.91
CA LEU A 130 11.48 -7.56 31.23
C LEU A 130 12.79 -8.28 31.54
N LEU A 131 13.61 -8.52 30.52
CA LEU A 131 14.90 -9.17 30.66
C LEU A 131 15.95 -8.21 31.23
N THR A 132 16.83 -8.72 32.08
CA THR A 132 18.07 -8.03 32.44
C THR A 132 19.13 -8.25 31.37
N LYS A 133 20.24 -7.49 31.43
CA LYS A 133 21.36 -7.64 30.49
C LYS A 133 21.97 -9.05 30.55
N ASP A 134 22.02 -9.64 31.74
CA ASP A 134 22.58 -10.98 31.94
C ASP A 134 21.62 -12.03 31.36
N ASP A 135 20.31 -11.89 31.57
CA ASP A 135 19.30 -12.77 30.96
C ASP A 135 19.33 -12.69 29.42
N GLU A 136 19.49 -11.48 28.86
CA GLU A 136 19.66 -11.28 27.42
C GLU A 136 20.86 -12.09 26.91
N TYR A 137 22.01 -11.96 27.56
CA TYR A 137 23.23 -12.69 27.17
C TYR A 137 23.04 -14.20 27.23
N GLU A 138 22.44 -14.73 28.30
CA GLU A 138 22.19 -16.17 28.44
C GLU A 138 21.25 -16.69 27.35
N LEU A 139 20.13 -16.00 27.10
CA LEU A 139 19.16 -16.42 26.10
C LEU A 139 19.73 -16.35 24.68
N PHE A 140 20.47 -15.31 24.33
CA PHE A 140 21.14 -15.21 23.03
C PHE A 140 22.24 -16.26 22.87
N THR A 141 22.92 -16.64 23.95
CA THR A 141 23.91 -17.72 23.93
C THR A 141 23.24 -19.06 23.63
N ILE A 142 22.13 -19.39 24.32
CA ILE A 142 21.36 -20.62 24.06
C ILE A 142 20.86 -20.64 22.62
N PHE A 143 20.29 -19.52 22.16
CA PHE A 143 19.78 -19.36 20.80
C PHE A 143 20.86 -19.58 19.73
N ASN A 144 22.02 -18.95 19.87
CA ASN A 144 23.09 -19.08 18.90
C ASN A 144 23.74 -20.47 18.94
N ASN A 145 23.85 -21.08 20.12
CA ASN A 145 24.48 -22.40 20.27
C ASN A 145 23.76 -23.50 19.50
N GLY A 146 22.42 -23.59 19.59
CA GLY A 146 21.70 -24.64 18.87
C GLY A 146 21.71 -24.43 17.35
N ILE A 147 21.60 -23.19 16.89
CA ILE A 147 21.71 -22.86 15.46
C ILE A 147 23.11 -23.18 14.93
N ASN A 148 24.17 -22.80 15.65
CA ASN A 148 25.55 -23.06 15.23
C ASN A 148 25.84 -24.57 15.22
N LYS A 149 25.38 -25.34 16.23
CA LYS A 149 25.49 -26.80 16.23
C LYS A 149 24.83 -27.45 15.01
N TYR A 150 23.67 -26.96 14.59
CA TYR A 150 22.98 -27.47 13.41
C TYR A 150 23.72 -27.15 12.10
N ILE A 151 24.30 -25.96 12.00
CA ILE A 151 25.12 -25.55 10.84
C ILE A 151 26.41 -26.39 10.78
N ASP A 152 27.11 -26.53 11.90
CA ASP A 152 28.38 -27.27 12.01
C ASP A 152 28.19 -28.78 11.78
N GLY A 153 27.03 -29.33 12.17
CA GLY A 153 26.66 -30.72 11.94
C GLY A 153 26.34 -31.08 10.48
N GLY A 154 26.39 -30.10 9.58
CA GLY A 154 25.94 -30.20 8.20
C GLY A 154 24.41 -30.11 8.15
N VAL A 155 23.89 -29.11 7.42
CA VAL A 155 22.45 -28.84 7.28
C VAL A 155 21.75 -30.07 6.70
N LYS A 156 21.07 -30.83 7.58
CA LYS A 156 20.28 -32.03 7.26
C LYS A 156 18.79 -31.71 7.36
N PRO A 157 17.90 -32.48 6.70
CA PRO A 157 16.46 -32.35 6.89
C PRO A 157 16.08 -32.44 8.38
N LEU A 158 15.25 -31.50 8.84
CA LEU A 158 14.89 -31.34 10.26
C LEU A 158 14.28 -32.62 10.86
N ASP A 159 13.53 -33.38 10.06
CA ASP A 159 12.86 -34.63 10.44
C ASP A 159 13.84 -35.81 10.70
N SER A 160 15.10 -35.65 10.31
CA SER A 160 16.13 -36.71 10.33
C SER A 160 17.33 -36.36 11.21
N LEU A 161 17.12 -35.45 12.16
CA LEU A 161 18.17 -34.96 13.04
C LEU A 161 18.48 -35.92 14.19
N ASP A 162 19.74 -35.86 14.63
CA ASP A 162 20.15 -36.50 15.86
C ASP A 162 19.46 -35.81 17.05
N VAL A 163 19.01 -36.59 18.03
CA VAL A 163 18.23 -36.11 19.18
C VAL A 163 18.92 -34.95 19.90
N GLU A 164 20.25 -34.98 20.01
CA GLU A 164 21.03 -33.91 20.65
C GLU A 164 20.95 -32.57 19.88
N ILE A 165 20.97 -32.61 18.55
CA ILE A 165 20.84 -31.42 17.70
C ILE A 165 19.41 -30.92 17.74
N GLU A 166 18.43 -31.82 17.66
CA GLU A 166 17.01 -31.48 17.77
C GLU A 166 16.70 -30.77 19.10
N ASP A 167 17.15 -31.33 20.24
CA ASP A 167 16.93 -30.73 21.55
C ASP A 167 17.58 -29.33 21.65
N SER A 168 18.80 -29.18 21.13
CA SER A 168 19.49 -27.88 21.10
C SER A 168 18.75 -26.84 20.23
N LEU A 169 18.13 -27.27 19.12
CA LEU A 169 17.31 -26.40 18.26
C LEU A 169 16.01 -26.01 18.94
N VAL A 170 15.36 -26.93 19.64
CA VAL A 170 14.14 -26.66 20.41
C VAL A 170 14.42 -25.65 21.51
N ASP A 171 15.53 -25.80 22.24
CA ASP A 171 15.99 -24.83 23.24
C ASP A 171 16.26 -23.46 22.62
N SER A 172 16.82 -23.43 21.40
CA SER A 172 17.02 -22.20 20.65
C SER A 172 15.70 -21.50 20.32
N VAL A 173 14.69 -22.25 19.86
CA VAL A 173 13.35 -21.70 19.58
C VAL A 173 12.68 -21.21 20.87
N ILE A 174 12.83 -21.92 21.99
CA ILE A 174 12.33 -21.46 23.30
C ILE A 174 13.00 -20.13 23.67
N ALA A 175 14.32 -20.03 23.56
CA ALA A 175 15.06 -18.82 23.89
C ALA A 175 14.60 -17.64 23.00
N GLN A 176 14.47 -17.86 21.69
CA GLN A 176 13.97 -16.84 20.76
C GLN A 176 12.57 -16.34 21.13
N GLN A 177 11.63 -17.25 21.44
CA GLN A 177 10.27 -16.89 21.83
C GLN A 177 10.22 -16.11 23.15
N LYS A 178 11.09 -16.43 24.12
CA LYS A 178 11.23 -15.66 25.35
C LYS A 178 11.76 -14.25 25.08
N ILE A 179 12.86 -14.13 24.31
CA ILE A 179 13.43 -12.84 23.91
C ILE A 179 12.37 -12.00 23.21
N PHE A 180 11.63 -12.60 22.26
CA PHE A 180 10.57 -11.91 21.53
C PHE A 180 9.48 -11.40 22.48
N SER A 181 8.90 -12.30 23.31
CA SER A 181 7.77 -11.99 24.19
C SER A 181 8.09 -10.91 25.23
N SER A 182 9.30 -10.92 25.79
CA SER A 182 9.76 -9.91 26.75
C SER A 182 10.00 -8.54 26.12
N ASN A 183 10.30 -8.48 24.82
CA ASN A 183 10.61 -7.25 24.10
C ASN A 183 9.44 -6.69 23.27
N THR A 184 8.30 -7.39 23.16
CA THR A 184 7.12 -6.90 22.44
C THR A 184 6.59 -5.56 22.96
N ARG A 185 6.79 -5.25 24.26
CA ARG A 185 6.41 -3.95 24.83
C ARG A 185 7.23 -2.79 24.23
N LEU A 186 8.49 -3.02 23.87
CA LEU A 186 9.32 -2.04 23.17
C LEU A 186 8.70 -1.68 21.82
N VAL A 187 8.20 -2.68 21.09
CA VAL A 187 7.52 -2.46 19.79
C VAL A 187 6.32 -1.54 19.96
N VAL A 188 5.44 -1.82 20.93
CA VAL A 188 4.27 -0.97 21.23
C VAL A 188 4.70 0.45 21.58
N SER A 189 5.77 0.62 22.37
CA SER A 189 6.27 1.95 22.75
C SER A 189 6.73 2.77 21.55
N ILE A 190 7.37 2.14 20.55
CA ILE A 190 7.85 2.79 19.33
C ILE A 190 6.66 3.05 18.38
N ALA A 191 5.77 2.09 18.22
CA ALA A 191 4.61 2.17 17.32
C ALA A 191 3.64 3.30 17.69
N LYS A 192 3.53 3.65 18.98
CA LYS A 192 2.72 4.79 19.45
C LYS A 192 3.07 6.12 18.78
N GLY A 193 4.31 6.31 18.32
CA GLY A 193 4.74 7.51 17.60
C GLY A 193 4.19 7.63 16.16
N TYR A 194 3.61 6.56 15.62
CA TYR A 194 3.21 6.48 14.20
C TYR A 194 1.69 6.30 13.99
N THR A 195 0.88 6.35 15.05
CA THR A 195 -0.57 6.10 15.03
C THR A 195 -1.38 7.01 14.12
N GLN A 196 -0.82 8.18 13.73
CA GLN A 196 -1.47 9.10 12.80
C GLN A 196 -1.49 8.59 11.35
N GLN A 197 -0.58 7.68 10.99
CA GLN A 197 -0.37 7.25 9.60
C GLN A 197 -1.04 5.91 9.28
N MET A 198 -1.28 5.08 10.29
CA MET A 198 -1.78 3.72 10.14
C MET A 198 -2.37 3.23 11.48
N PRO A 199 -3.36 2.32 11.48
CA PRO A 199 -3.86 1.70 12.70
C PRO A 199 -2.75 1.08 13.55
N ILE A 200 -2.89 1.17 14.88
CA ILE A 200 -1.85 0.72 15.81
C ILE A 200 -1.58 -0.78 15.71
N GLU A 201 -2.59 -1.59 15.37
CA GLU A 201 -2.48 -3.03 15.17
C GLU A 201 -1.56 -3.39 14.01
N ASP A 202 -1.68 -2.66 12.90
CA ASP A 202 -0.86 -2.86 11.72
C ASP A 202 0.58 -2.39 11.98
N LEU A 203 0.74 -1.26 12.69
CA LEU A 203 2.04 -0.76 13.13
C LEU A 203 2.74 -1.74 14.08
N ILE A 204 2.02 -2.32 15.03
CA ILE A 204 2.56 -3.34 15.94
C ILE A 204 2.97 -4.59 15.15
N SER A 205 2.13 -5.02 14.20
CA SER A 205 2.43 -6.19 13.36
C SER A 205 3.69 -5.97 12.51
N GLY A 206 3.81 -4.81 11.87
CA GLY A 206 5.01 -4.42 11.13
C GLY A 206 6.24 -4.27 12.02
N GLY A 207 6.09 -3.71 13.21
CA GLY A 207 7.17 -3.57 14.20
C GLY A 207 7.66 -4.91 14.76
N ASN A 208 6.75 -5.87 14.95
CA ASN A 208 7.08 -7.23 15.38
C ASN A 208 7.97 -7.96 14.35
N LEU A 209 7.76 -7.72 13.05
CA LEU A 209 8.68 -8.21 12.00
C LEU A 209 10.08 -7.60 12.13
N GLY A 210 10.16 -6.32 12.50
CA GLY A 210 11.44 -5.65 12.77
C GLY A 210 12.13 -6.22 14.01
N LEU A 211 11.38 -6.51 15.06
CA LEU A 211 11.90 -7.16 16.26
C LEU A 211 12.45 -8.56 15.96
N ASP A 212 11.73 -9.38 15.19
CA ASP A 212 12.22 -10.71 14.79
C ASP A 212 13.54 -10.62 13.99
N ARG A 213 13.64 -9.68 13.06
CA ARG A 213 14.90 -9.40 12.33
C ARG A 213 16.03 -8.98 13.27
N ALA A 214 15.73 -8.12 14.25
CA ALA A 214 16.71 -7.71 15.24
C ALA A 214 17.23 -8.90 16.05
N ILE A 215 16.36 -9.81 16.49
CA ILE A 215 16.76 -11.01 17.25
C ILE A 215 17.70 -11.89 16.41
N LYS A 216 17.40 -12.07 15.12
CA LYS A 216 18.20 -12.94 14.23
C LYS A 216 19.61 -12.39 13.96
N LYS A 217 19.76 -11.05 13.93
CA LYS A 217 21.02 -10.36 13.63
C LYS A 217 21.79 -9.87 14.87
N PHE A 218 21.21 -9.94 16.06
CA PHE A 218 21.84 -9.39 17.25
C PHE A 218 23.03 -10.25 17.71
N ASP A 219 24.09 -9.56 18.15
CA ASP A 219 25.29 -10.16 18.69
C ASP A 219 25.49 -9.70 20.14
N ALA A 220 25.31 -10.64 21.07
CA ALA A 220 25.41 -10.39 22.50
C ALA A 220 26.86 -10.21 23.00
N GLU A 221 27.87 -10.67 22.24
CA GLU A 221 29.28 -10.56 22.63
C GLU A 221 29.77 -9.10 22.61
N LYS A 222 29.11 -8.26 21.82
CA LYS A 222 29.40 -6.81 21.72
C LYS A 222 29.06 -6.03 22.99
N GLY A 223 28.30 -6.61 23.93
CA GLY A 223 28.06 -6.04 25.25
C GLY A 223 27.10 -4.84 25.30
N PHE A 224 26.40 -4.53 24.20
CA PHE A 224 25.32 -3.54 24.18
C PHE A 224 23.99 -4.15 24.65
N LYS A 225 23.06 -3.31 25.15
CA LYS A 225 21.70 -3.77 25.44
C LYS A 225 20.95 -4.09 24.15
N PHE A 226 20.15 -5.15 24.16
CA PHE A 226 19.37 -5.54 22.99
C PHE A 226 18.40 -4.44 22.52
N SER A 227 17.77 -3.73 23.45
CA SER A 227 16.82 -2.65 23.16
C SER A 227 17.40 -1.53 22.28
N THR A 228 18.68 -1.18 22.47
CA THR A 228 19.39 -0.18 21.67
C THR A 228 19.42 -0.60 20.20
N TYR A 229 19.82 -1.85 19.93
CA TYR A 229 19.89 -2.39 18.58
C TYR A 229 18.50 -2.61 17.96
N ALA A 230 17.58 -3.21 18.72
CA ALA A 230 16.24 -3.53 18.25
C ALA A 230 15.44 -2.28 17.85
N SER A 231 15.66 -1.15 18.52
CA SER A 231 14.93 0.09 18.24
C SER A 231 15.08 0.57 16.78
N ILE A 232 16.24 0.36 16.16
CA ILE A 232 16.52 0.75 14.77
C ILE A 232 15.70 -0.13 13.81
N TRP A 233 15.78 -1.45 13.99
CA TRP A 233 15.06 -2.42 13.17
C TRP A 233 13.54 -2.29 13.29
N ILE A 234 13.04 -2.03 14.50
CA ILE A 234 11.61 -1.80 14.74
C ILE A 234 11.15 -0.54 14.00
N LYS A 235 11.86 0.59 14.15
CA LYS A 235 11.52 1.85 13.44
C LYS A 235 11.57 1.70 11.93
N GLN A 236 12.59 1.02 11.41
CA GLN A 236 12.74 0.76 9.98
C GLN A 236 11.59 -0.09 9.45
N SER A 237 11.25 -1.18 10.14
CA SER A 237 10.17 -2.08 9.74
C SER A 237 8.81 -1.38 9.79
N ILE A 238 8.53 -0.59 10.82
CA ILE A 238 7.30 0.23 10.90
C ILE A 238 7.24 1.24 9.74
N THR A 239 8.33 1.97 9.50
CA THR A 239 8.39 2.96 8.42
C THR A 239 8.14 2.31 7.06
N ARG A 240 8.71 1.13 6.85
CA ARG A 240 8.52 0.36 5.63
C ARG A 240 7.08 -0.16 5.49
N SER A 241 6.48 -0.69 6.56
CA SER A 241 5.08 -1.09 6.55
C SER A 241 4.16 0.08 6.18
N ILE A 242 4.43 1.28 6.71
CA ILE A 242 3.70 2.49 6.34
C ILE A 242 3.89 2.80 4.85
N GLN A 243 5.11 2.79 4.33
CA GLN A 243 5.36 3.02 2.90
C GLN A 243 4.63 2.02 2.00
N ASP A 244 4.56 0.77 2.45
CA ASP A 244 4.01 -0.33 1.67
C ASP A 244 2.47 -0.43 1.72
N GLN A 245 1.84 -0.04 2.84
CA GLN A 245 0.43 -0.34 3.15
C GLN A 245 -0.43 0.87 3.58
N SER A 246 0.15 2.04 3.88
CA SER A 246 -0.65 3.19 4.38
C SER A 246 -1.56 3.83 3.34
N ARG A 247 -1.27 3.65 2.04
CA ARG A 247 -2.03 4.25 0.94
C ARG A 247 -2.85 3.20 0.21
N MET A 248 -4.07 3.59 -0.20
CA MET A 248 -4.95 2.76 -1.02
C MET A 248 -4.31 2.45 -2.38
N ILE A 249 -3.67 3.44 -3.01
CA ILE A 249 -2.83 3.26 -4.19
C ILE A 249 -1.37 3.24 -3.76
N ARG A 250 -0.74 2.07 -3.90
CA ARG A 250 0.65 1.85 -3.51
C ARG A 250 1.60 2.70 -4.37
N LEU A 251 2.51 3.41 -3.72
CA LEU A 251 3.61 4.12 -4.37
C LEU A 251 4.94 3.38 -4.14
N PRO A 252 5.90 3.46 -5.08
CA PRO A 252 7.26 2.98 -4.84
C PRO A 252 7.95 3.71 -3.68
N THR A 253 8.90 3.04 -3.01
CA THR A 253 9.61 3.56 -1.83
C THR A 253 10.33 4.89 -2.10
N HIS A 254 11.06 5.01 -3.20
CA HIS A 254 11.78 6.24 -3.57
C HIS A 254 10.85 7.45 -3.74
N ILE A 255 9.64 7.24 -4.27
CA ILE A 255 8.63 8.30 -4.40
C ILE A 255 8.15 8.75 -3.01
N HIS A 256 7.98 7.82 -2.08
CA HIS A 256 7.62 8.17 -0.70
C HIS A 256 8.73 8.98 0.00
N ASP A 257 9.99 8.66 -0.26
CA ASP A 257 11.13 9.40 0.30
C ASP A 257 11.19 10.82 -0.30
N GLU A 258 10.99 10.96 -1.61
CA GLU A 258 10.87 12.27 -2.27
C GLU A 258 9.71 13.12 -1.70
N ILE A 259 8.53 12.52 -1.53
CA ILE A 259 7.38 13.20 -0.90
C ILE A 259 7.72 13.66 0.51
N ARG A 260 8.38 12.82 1.32
CA ARG A 260 8.76 13.17 2.69
C ARG A 260 9.71 14.38 2.73
N VAL A 261 10.70 14.42 1.84
CA VAL A 261 11.62 15.56 1.72
C VAL A 261 10.88 16.83 1.36
N VAL A 262 9.98 16.77 0.36
CA VAL A 262 9.16 17.92 -0.07
C VAL A 262 8.25 18.42 1.04
N ILE A 263 7.55 17.53 1.75
CA ILE A 263 6.67 17.90 2.88
C ILE A 263 7.48 18.48 4.05
N GLY A 264 8.66 17.92 4.33
CA GLY A 264 9.57 18.44 5.34
C GLY A 264 9.99 19.88 5.05
N ALA A 265 10.47 20.14 3.83
CA ALA A 265 10.83 21.47 3.36
C ALA A 265 9.65 22.45 3.37
N LYS A 266 8.47 21.99 2.93
CA LYS A 266 7.23 22.78 2.99
C LYS A 266 6.93 23.22 4.43
N ARG A 267 6.98 22.29 5.39
CA ARG A 267 6.71 22.58 6.82
C ARG A 267 7.76 23.51 7.43
N GLU A 268 9.03 23.36 7.05
CA GLU A 268 10.11 24.24 7.50
C GLU A 268 9.89 25.68 7.02
N LEU A 269 9.60 25.86 5.73
CA LEU A 269 9.28 27.17 5.15
C LEU A 269 7.99 27.77 5.74
N GLU A 270 6.96 26.97 5.96
CA GLU A 270 5.71 27.42 6.60
C GLU A 270 5.95 27.91 8.03
N LYS A 271 6.84 27.23 8.78
CA LYS A 271 7.21 27.60 10.13
C LYS A 271 8.02 28.90 10.18
N GLU A 272 8.93 29.11 9.23
CA GLU A 272 9.76 30.33 9.17
C GLU A 272 8.98 31.54 8.66
N SER A 273 8.17 31.35 7.61
CA SER A 273 7.46 32.44 6.94
C SER A 273 6.09 32.74 7.52
N MET A 274 5.56 31.87 8.40
CA MET A 274 4.22 31.95 8.99
C MET A 274 3.11 32.10 7.94
N ARG A 275 3.33 31.54 6.75
CA ARG A 275 2.39 31.50 5.62
C ARG A 275 2.60 30.21 4.83
N ASP A 276 1.66 29.90 3.94
CA ASP A 276 1.80 28.77 3.02
C ASP A 276 3.03 28.96 2.11
N ALA A 277 3.85 27.91 2.01
CA ALA A 277 5.04 27.90 1.16
C ALA A 277 4.68 27.78 -0.32
N THR A 278 5.31 28.58 -1.17
CA THR A 278 5.12 28.49 -2.63
C THR A 278 5.99 27.38 -3.23
N ILE A 279 5.58 26.81 -4.36
CA ILE A 279 6.33 25.73 -5.04
C ILE A 279 7.75 26.19 -5.40
N SER A 280 7.92 27.45 -5.79
CA SER A 280 9.23 28.03 -6.13
C SER A 280 10.16 28.11 -4.93
N GLU A 281 9.64 28.48 -3.75
CA GLU A 281 10.42 28.54 -2.51
C GLU A 281 10.87 27.15 -2.06
N ILE A 282 9.97 26.16 -2.16
CA ILE A 282 10.30 24.77 -1.86
C ILE A 282 11.41 24.30 -2.82
N SER A 283 11.29 24.58 -4.12
CA SER A 283 12.27 24.24 -5.15
C SER A 283 13.66 24.81 -4.85
N GLN A 284 13.73 26.08 -4.44
CA GLN A 284 14.99 26.73 -4.08
C GLN A 284 15.65 26.14 -2.83
N LEU A 285 14.87 25.62 -1.88
CA LEU A 285 15.40 25.03 -0.65
C LEU A 285 16.00 23.64 -0.87
N ILE A 286 15.36 22.80 -1.67
CA ILE A 286 15.75 21.38 -1.84
C ILE A 286 16.40 21.04 -3.19
N ASP A 287 16.55 22.02 -4.08
CA ASP A 287 17.13 21.88 -5.43
C ASP A 287 16.43 20.81 -6.31
N ILE A 288 15.10 20.72 -6.20
CA ILE A 288 14.26 19.85 -7.04
C ILE A 288 13.43 20.74 -7.99
N PRO A 289 13.29 20.38 -9.29
CA PRO A 289 12.50 21.17 -10.23
C PRO A 289 11.05 21.38 -9.78
N GLU A 290 10.51 22.59 -9.97
CA GLU A 290 9.13 22.94 -9.61
C GLU A 290 8.08 21.97 -10.20
N ALA A 291 8.30 21.51 -11.44
CA ALA A 291 7.44 20.55 -12.11
C ALA A 291 7.40 19.18 -11.42
N ARG A 292 8.50 18.77 -10.78
CA ARG A 292 8.55 17.52 -10.00
C ARG A 292 7.89 17.70 -8.64
N ILE A 293 8.07 18.87 -8.01
CA ILE A 293 7.42 19.19 -6.73
C ILE A 293 5.90 19.22 -6.90
N SER A 294 5.38 19.83 -7.97
CA SER A 294 3.94 19.84 -8.24
C SER A 294 3.38 18.43 -8.42
N GLU A 295 4.08 17.57 -9.17
CA GLU A 295 3.73 16.15 -9.31
C GLU A 295 3.71 15.43 -7.95
N LEU A 296 4.75 15.59 -7.13
CA LEU A 296 4.84 14.95 -5.81
C LEU A 296 3.75 15.43 -4.85
N LEU A 297 3.39 16.71 -4.88
CA LEU A 297 2.28 17.26 -4.08
C LEU A 297 0.92 16.71 -4.53
N ILE A 298 0.73 16.47 -5.83
CA ILE A 298 -0.47 15.80 -6.35
C ILE A 298 -0.50 14.34 -5.86
N LEU A 299 0.63 13.64 -5.90
CA LEU A 299 0.72 12.25 -5.42
C LEU A 299 0.53 12.12 -3.90
N ASP A 300 0.85 13.15 -3.12
CA ASP A 300 0.61 13.15 -1.67
C ASP A 300 -0.89 13.29 -1.32
N SER A 301 -1.71 13.82 -2.22
CA SER A 301 -3.13 14.05 -1.97
C SER A 301 -3.88 12.77 -1.57
N HIS A 302 -4.75 12.89 -0.57
CA HIS A 302 -5.51 11.76 -0.02
C HIS A 302 -6.75 11.49 -0.88
N HIS A 303 -7.08 10.21 -1.05
CA HIS A 303 -8.30 9.81 -1.74
C HIS A 303 -9.54 10.20 -0.92
N LEU A 304 -10.56 10.71 -1.59
CA LEU A 304 -11.86 11.00 -1.00
C LEU A 304 -12.79 9.81 -1.23
N SER A 305 -13.60 9.47 -0.23
CA SER A 305 -14.63 8.43 -0.39
C SER A 305 -15.79 8.99 -1.21
N THR A 306 -16.23 8.24 -2.23
CA THR A 306 -17.41 8.56 -3.04
C THR A 306 -18.71 8.47 -2.25
N ASP A 307 -18.71 7.71 -1.15
CA ASP A 307 -19.86 7.59 -0.24
C ASP A 307 -19.93 8.77 0.74
N SER A 308 -18.91 9.63 0.76
CA SER A 308 -18.94 10.84 1.59
C SER A 308 -20.11 11.71 1.15
N THR A 309 -21.04 11.99 2.07
CA THR A 309 -22.17 12.86 1.79
C THR A 309 -21.67 14.29 1.59
N ILE A 310 -22.11 14.92 0.51
CA ILE A 310 -21.87 16.34 0.31
C ILE A 310 -22.92 17.07 1.15
N ASN A 311 -22.47 17.80 2.17
CA ASN A 311 -23.34 18.70 2.93
C ASN A 311 -23.80 19.84 2.02
N ASN A 312 -24.87 19.62 1.25
CA ASN A 312 -25.54 20.70 0.55
C ASN A 312 -26.33 21.49 1.59
N ARG A 313 -25.76 22.61 2.05
CA ARG A 313 -26.53 23.57 2.86
C ARG A 313 -27.58 24.20 1.96
N ASN A 314 -28.74 23.56 1.89
CA ASN A 314 -29.91 24.15 1.27
C ASN A 314 -30.23 25.46 2.02
N ALA A 315 -30.54 26.54 1.30
CA ALA A 315 -30.80 27.87 1.86
C ALA A 315 -31.93 27.92 2.93
N SER A 316 -32.66 26.81 3.12
CA SER A 316 -33.75 26.66 4.08
C SER A 316 -33.33 26.06 5.43
N GLY A 317 -32.05 25.77 5.68
CA GLY A 317 -31.57 25.36 7.01
C GLY A 317 -32.08 24.00 7.52
N VAL A 318 -32.67 23.20 6.63
CA VAL A 318 -33.05 21.81 6.90
C VAL A 318 -31.86 20.94 6.53
N TYR A 319 -31.43 20.10 7.47
CA TYR A 319 -30.46 19.03 7.22
C TYR A 319 -31.13 18.00 6.32
N ASP A 320 -30.88 18.10 5.02
CA ASP A 320 -31.13 17.00 4.11
C ASP A 320 -30.07 15.92 4.39
N ASP A 321 -30.44 14.65 4.26
CA ASP A 321 -29.49 13.54 4.31
C ASP A 321 -28.68 13.63 3.01
N GLY A 322 -27.62 14.44 3.04
CA GLY A 322 -26.94 14.94 1.85
C GLY A 322 -26.60 13.82 0.86
N SER A 323 -26.78 14.08 -0.44
CA SER A 323 -26.46 13.10 -1.47
C SER A 323 -24.98 12.69 -1.40
N PRO A 324 -24.65 11.40 -1.53
CA PRO A 324 -23.28 10.95 -1.63
C PRO A 324 -22.59 11.62 -2.83
N LEU A 325 -21.27 11.83 -2.73
CA LEU A 325 -20.47 12.36 -3.84
C LEU A 325 -20.66 11.54 -5.13
N SER A 326 -20.88 10.23 -5.02
CA SER A 326 -21.19 9.36 -6.16
C SER A 326 -22.37 9.83 -7.02
N ASP A 327 -23.39 10.45 -6.41
CA ASP A 327 -24.58 10.91 -7.13
C ASP A 327 -24.35 12.24 -7.87
N VAL A 328 -23.32 13.00 -7.46
CA VAL A 328 -22.91 14.26 -8.10
C VAL A 328 -21.87 14.03 -9.20
N LEU A 329 -21.16 12.90 -9.14
CA LEU A 329 -20.26 12.50 -10.21
C LEU A 329 -21.10 12.07 -11.42
N ASP A 330 -21.47 13.04 -12.24
CA ASP A 330 -22.11 12.78 -13.53
C ASP A 330 -21.26 11.81 -14.34
N ALA A 331 -21.92 10.80 -14.91
CA ALA A 331 -21.31 9.78 -15.73
C ALA A 331 -20.96 10.31 -17.13
N ASP A 332 -20.28 11.46 -17.20
CA ASP A 332 -19.76 12.07 -18.43
C ASP A 332 -18.76 11.15 -19.16
N ASN A 333 -18.31 10.08 -18.48
CA ASN A 333 -17.50 9.00 -19.03
C ASN A 333 -18.21 7.64 -19.05
N ARG A 334 -19.53 7.60 -19.20
CA ARG A 334 -20.06 6.53 -20.05
C ARG A 334 -19.43 6.81 -21.40
N PHE A 335 -18.43 6.00 -21.74
CA PHE A 335 -18.05 5.76 -23.10
C PHE A 335 -19.26 5.96 -24.00
N GLN A 336 -19.04 6.52 -25.18
CA GLN A 336 -19.89 6.34 -26.34
C GLN A 336 -20.01 4.84 -26.72
N THR A 337 -20.18 3.93 -25.76
CA THR A 337 -20.82 2.64 -25.94
C THR A 337 -22.25 2.97 -26.30
N VAL A 338 -22.42 3.14 -27.62
CA VAL A 338 -23.62 2.84 -28.38
C VAL A 338 -24.86 3.48 -27.77
N LYS A 339 -25.36 4.54 -28.43
CA LYS A 339 -26.78 4.94 -28.40
C LYS A 339 -27.59 3.73 -27.95
N THR A 340 -28.15 3.81 -26.75
CA THR A 340 -28.90 2.74 -26.10
C THR A 340 -29.69 1.95 -27.14
N VAL A 341 -29.75 0.62 -27.02
CA VAL A 341 -30.53 -0.29 -27.90
C VAL A 341 -32.00 0.19 -28.09
N GLU A 342 -32.48 1.08 -27.25
CA GLU A 342 -33.78 1.76 -27.35
C GLU A 342 -33.83 2.86 -28.44
N ASP A 343 -32.71 3.50 -28.80
CA ASP A 343 -32.56 4.41 -29.95
C ASP A 343 -32.34 3.65 -31.27
N GLU A 344 -31.83 2.41 -31.24
CA GLU A 344 -31.70 1.56 -32.43
C GLU A 344 -33.05 1.16 -33.04
N ALA A 345 -34.11 1.14 -32.23
CA ALA A 345 -35.46 0.86 -32.73
C ALA A 345 -36.03 1.97 -33.63
N LEU A 346 -35.41 3.15 -33.67
CA LEU A 346 -35.95 4.32 -34.38
C LEU A 346 -35.08 4.82 -35.54
N GLN A 347 -33.88 4.28 -35.77
CA GLN A 347 -32.99 4.86 -36.80
C GLN A 347 -31.96 3.91 -37.43
N VAL A 348 -32.22 2.61 -37.50
CA VAL A 348 -31.47 1.73 -38.41
C VAL A 348 -32.30 1.57 -39.69
N VAL A 349 -31.99 2.39 -40.71
CA VAL A 349 -32.24 1.91 -42.08
C VAL A 349 -31.41 0.65 -42.20
N SER A 350 -32.06 -0.49 -42.35
CA SER A 350 -31.34 -1.77 -42.39
C SER A 350 -30.33 -1.71 -43.54
N ILE A 351 -29.13 -2.25 -43.32
CA ILE A 351 -28.11 -2.34 -44.37
C ILE A 351 -28.72 -3.00 -45.62
N ASP A 352 -29.68 -3.91 -45.43
CA ASP A 352 -30.48 -4.54 -46.48
C ASP A 352 -31.35 -3.56 -47.28
N GLU A 353 -31.96 -2.56 -46.63
CA GLU A 353 -32.71 -1.49 -47.32
C GLU A 353 -31.76 -0.56 -48.11
N ILE A 354 -30.57 -0.27 -47.57
CA ILE A 354 -29.55 0.51 -48.29
C ILE A 354 -29.05 -0.28 -49.50
N LEU A 355 -28.76 -1.58 -49.34
CA LEU A 355 -28.34 -2.46 -50.42
C LEU A 355 -29.43 -2.57 -51.50
N GLY A 356 -30.70 -2.72 -51.11
CA GLY A 356 -31.83 -2.74 -52.05
C GLY A 356 -31.96 -1.45 -52.86
N LEU A 357 -31.80 -0.29 -52.22
CA LEU A 357 -31.76 0.99 -52.94
C LEU A 357 -30.55 1.09 -53.87
N LEU A 358 -29.38 0.58 -53.47
CA LEU A 358 -28.19 0.57 -54.31
C LEU A 358 -28.38 -0.33 -55.55
N GLU A 359 -29.09 -1.45 -55.45
CA GLU A 359 -29.41 -2.35 -56.56
C GLU A 359 -30.24 -1.68 -57.66
N ASP A 360 -31.14 -0.76 -57.31
CA ASP A 360 -32.00 -0.07 -58.28
C ASP A 360 -31.22 0.96 -59.14
N TYR A 361 -30.09 1.46 -58.65
CA TYR A 361 -29.37 2.59 -59.27
C TYR A 361 -27.99 2.25 -59.83
N LEU A 362 -27.35 1.18 -59.35
CA LEU A 362 -26.03 0.77 -59.78
C LEU A 362 -26.11 -0.46 -60.68
N ASN A 363 -25.22 -0.54 -61.67
CA ASN A 363 -25.06 -1.78 -62.41
C ASN A 363 -24.39 -2.83 -61.51
N TYR A 364 -24.60 -4.12 -61.81
CA TYR A 364 -24.07 -5.24 -61.01
C TYR A 364 -22.56 -5.12 -60.69
N GLN A 365 -21.76 -4.67 -61.67
CA GLN A 365 -20.32 -4.45 -61.49
C GLN A 365 -19.99 -3.23 -60.59
N GLU A 366 -20.81 -2.19 -60.64
CA GLU A 366 -20.61 -0.99 -59.81
C GLU A 366 -21.04 -1.27 -58.36
N LEU A 367 -22.13 -2.02 -58.18
CA LEU A 367 -22.63 -2.43 -56.88
C LEU A 367 -21.64 -3.33 -56.14
N ASP A 368 -21.15 -4.39 -56.78
CA ASP A 368 -20.22 -5.32 -56.15
C ASP A 368 -18.90 -4.64 -55.75
N VAL A 369 -18.39 -3.71 -56.57
CA VAL A 369 -17.19 -2.91 -56.23
C VAL A 369 -17.43 -2.04 -54.99
N ILE A 370 -18.57 -1.34 -54.89
CA ILE A 370 -18.90 -0.49 -53.74
C ILE A 370 -19.15 -1.34 -52.49
N THR A 371 -19.91 -2.43 -52.61
CA THR A 371 -20.24 -3.32 -51.51
C THR A 371 -18.98 -3.94 -50.89
N ARG A 372 -18.02 -4.40 -51.71
CA ARG A 372 -16.74 -4.94 -51.21
C ARG A 372 -15.80 -3.86 -50.70
N ARG A 373 -15.75 -2.70 -51.36
CA ARG A 373 -14.89 -1.59 -50.95
C ARG A 373 -15.24 -1.06 -49.57
N PHE A 374 -16.53 -0.97 -49.26
CA PHE A 374 -17.06 -0.42 -48.01
C PHE A 374 -17.55 -1.49 -47.02
N GLY A 375 -17.48 -2.78 -47.37
CA GLY A 375 -17.89 -3.87 -46.48
C GLY A 375 -19.41 -3.96 -46.23
N LEU A 376 -20.23 -3.46 -47.16
CA LEU A 376 -21.68 -3.30 -46.96
C LEU A 376 -22.44 -4.64 -46.88
N ASN A 377 -21.84 -5.76 -47.28
CA ASN A 377 -22.45 -7.11 -47.18
C ASN A 377 -21.93 -7.90 -45.96
N GLY A 378 -21.61 -7.20 -44.87
CA GLY A 378 -21.12 -7.82 -43.63
C GLY A 378 -19.69 -8.34 -43.66
N GLY A 379 -18.90 -7.94 -44.66
CA GLY A 379 -17.47 -8.29 -44.80
C GLY A 379 -16.54 -7.11 -44.46
N GLU A 380 -15.25 -7.38 -44.29
CA GLU A 380 -14.25 -6.32 -44.13
C GLU A 380 -14.06 -5.52 -45.43
N PRO A 381 -13.81 -4.19 -45.35
CA PRO A 381 -13.57 -3.35 -46.52
C PRO A 381 -12.32 -3.80 -47.29
N GLU A 382 -12.47 -4.06 -48.58
CA GLU A 382 -11.39 -4.54 -49.45
C GLU A 382 -10.59 -3.40 -50.11
N THR A 383 -9.30 -3.65 -50.36
CA THR A 383 -8.46 -2.74 -51.15
C THR A 383 -8.78 -2.86 -52.65
N LEU A 384 -8.60 -1.77 -53.41
CA LEU A 384 -8.82 -1.78 -54.87
C LEU A 384 -7.96 -2.84 -55.59
N GLU A 385 -6.80 -3.19 -55.02
CA GLU A 385 -5.92 -4.26 -55.52
C GLU A 385 -6.58 -5.63 -55.38
N LYS A 386 -7.15 -5.93 -54.21
CA LYS A 386 -7.85 -7.20 -53.95
C LYS A 386 -9.10 -7.35 -54.81
N ILE A 387 -9.84 -6.27 -55.03
CA ILE A 387 -11.00 -6.27 -55.93
C ILE A 387 -10.53 -6.44 -57.40
N SER A 388 -9.33 -5.95 -57.76
CA SER A 388 -8.75 -6.06 -59.11
C SER A 388 -8.35 -7.47 -59.50
N GLU A 389 -7.84 -8.22 -58.55
CA GLU A 389 -7.52 -9.64 -58.72
C GLU A 389 -8.78 -10.47 -58.99
N ASN A 390 -9.92 -10.13 -58.38
CA ASN A 390 -11.17 -10.86 -58.57
C ASN A 390 -11.84 -10.59 -59.93
N TYR A 391 -11.57 -9.46 -60.56
CA TYR A 391 -12.20 -9.03 -61.82
C TYR A 391 -11.28 -9.15 -63.06
N ASP A 392 -10.02 -9.58 -62.90
CA ASP A 392 -8.98 -9.57 -63.95
C ASP A 392 -8.85 -8.19 -64.63
N LEU A 393 -9.02 -7.12 -63.85
CA LEU A 393 -8.91 -5.73 -64.30
C LEU A 393 -7.72 -5.05 -63.66
N THR A 394 -7.24 -3.96 -64.27
CA THR A 394 -6.22 -3.13 -63.62
C THR A 394 -6.84 -2.39 -62.42
N ARG A 395 -6.06 -2.16 -61.37
CA ARG A 395 -6.45 -1.33 -60.21
C ARG A 395 -7.07 0.01 -60.64
N GLU A 396 -6.49 0.67 -61.64
CA GLU A 396 -6.99 1.94 -62.16
C GLU A 396 -8.36 1.80 -62.81
N ARG A 397 -8.65 0.65 -63.43
CA ARG A 397 -9.98 0.40 -64.01
C ARG A 397 -11.05 0.27 -62.92
N ILE A 398 -10.74 -0.35 -61.79
CA ILE A 398 -11.69 -0.44 -60.66
C ILE A 398 -11.89 0.91 -59.99
N ARG A 399 -10.82 1.71 -59.83
CA ARG A 399 -10.94 3.10 -59.36
C ARG A 399 -11.89 3.93 -60.24
N GLN A 400 -11.84 3.74 -61.56
CA GLN A 400 -12.78 4.40 -62.48
C GLN A 400 -14.22 3.93 -62.31
N ILE A 401 -14.43 2.64 -62.03
CA ILE A 401 -15.77 2.07 -61.77
C ILE A 401 -16.31 2.61 -60.44
N GLU A 402 -15.50 2.62 -59.38
CA GLU A 402 -15.81 3.21 -58.07
C GLU A 402 -16.20 4.69 -58.21
N GLN A 403 -15.37 5.49 -58.89
CA GLN A 403 -15.64 6.91 -59.08
C GLN A 403 -16.94 7.15 -59.85
N ARG A 404 -17.20 6.37 -60.91
CA ARG A 404 -18.45 6.45 -61.67
C ARG A 404 -19.67 6.06 -60.84
N ALA A 405 -19.54 5.03 -60.01
CA ALA A 405 -20.57 4.59 -59.08
C ALA A 405 -20.90 5.70 -58.06
N LEU A 406 -19.88 6.27 -57.41
CA LEU A 406 -20.05 7.38 -56.45
C LEU A 406 -20.63 8.64 -57.10
N GLU A 407 -20.20 8.98 -58.31
CA GLU A 407 -20.78 10.10 -59.06
C GLU A 407 -22.27 9.87 -59.36
N ARG A 408 -22.68 8.65 -59.71
CA ARG A 408 -24.09 8.30 -59.90
C ARG A 408 -24.88 8.40 -58.60
N LEU A 409 -24.36 7.85 -57.52
CA LEU A 409 -24.99 7.92 -56.19
C LEU A 409 -25.16 9.38 -55.72
N SER A 410 -24.14 10.23 -55.94
CA SER A 410 -24.17 11.63 -55.50
C SER A 410 -25.23 12.50 -56.21
N ARG A 411 -25.65 12.12 -57.42
CA ARG A 411 -26.63 12.86 -58.22
C ARG A 411 -28.07 12.55 -57.85
N ASN A 412 -28.31 11.48 -57.09
CA ASN A 412 -29.67 11.04 -56.77
C ASN A 412 -30.21 11.77 -55.53
N PRO A 413 -31.42 12.38 -55.63
CA PRO A 413 -32.01 13.14 -54.52
C PRO A 413 -32.48 12.23 -53.36
N ASP A 414 -32.86 10.98 -53.64
CA ASP A 414 -33.38 10.06 -52.61
C ASP A 414 -32.29 9.63 -51.62
N LEU A 415 -31.03 9.52 -52.07
CA LEU A 415 -29.88 9.23 -51.21
C LEU A 415 -29.42 10.45 -50.39
N LYS A 416 -29.75 11.67 -50.83
CA LYS A 416 -29.50 12.89 -50.02
C LYS A 416 -30.39 12.95 -48.79
N ASN A 417 -31.57 12.33 -48.84
CA ASN A 417 -32.47 12.25 -47.69
C ASN A 417 -31.93 11.30 -46.60
N LEU A 418 -31.18 10.25 -46.97
CA LEU A 418 -30.52 9.37 -46.00
C LEU A 418 -29.42 10.08 -45.20
N VAL A 419 -28.65 10.96 -45.84
CA VAL A 419 -27.59 11.76 -45.18
C VAL A 419 -28.18 12.71 -44.12
N ASN A 420 -29.40 13.20 -44.34
CA ASN A 420 -30.09 14.09 -43.40
C ASN A 420 -30.75 13.35 -42.22
N LEU A 421 -30.81 12.02 -42.23
CA LEU A 421 -31.34 11.20 -41.13
C LEU A 421 -30.26 10.75 -40.15
N THR A 422 -28.99 10.85 -40.52
CA THR A 422 -27.84 10.43 -39.70
C THR A 422 -27.09 11.59 -39.03
N ALA A 423 -27.45 12.85 -39.33
CA ALA A 423 -26.96 14.06 -38.67
C ALA A 423 -27.98 14.54 -37.64
#